data_AF-A0A7S2JU63-F1
#
_entry.id   AF-A0A7S2JU63-F1
#
_cell.length_a   1.000
_cell.length_b   1.000
_cell.length_c   1.000
_cell.angle_alpha   90.00
_cell.angle_beta   90.00
_cell.angle_gamma   90.00
#
_symmetry.space_group_name_H-M   'P 1'
#
loop_
_entity.id
_entity.type
_entity.pdbx_description
1 polymer ?
#
loop_
_entity_poly.entity_id
_entity_poly.type
_entity_poly.pdbx_seq_one_letter_code
_entity_poly.pdbx_strand_id
1 'polypeptide(L)'
;PPTEPPTTEQVVQHTVEVKATLANASGTVAADAAESMLESINQDLPENSEATAKFVTTMNPMLDLTLQQATELMTQTLGSKGEVTVELGRRLGVREDSSSRRLAPRSFIVTVSTSANATALDEVLAVDAAALAEVQANLFPNAAPPTMEPPVVEVVVVIVQEVNAALAGNMPNLTASLPDPSVIAAALESAGVQASVDLQDLGSTVVVRVVPPPAGNEEAETTTEEQVEPRDGDSGSPHVAGVGIGGVLVALA
;
A
#
# COMPACT_ATOMS: atom_id res chain seq x y z
N PRO A 1 5.04 31.85 -30.18
CA PRO A 1 3.84 31.05 -30.56
C PRO A 1 2.74 31.18 -29.48
N PRO A 2 1.44 31.13 -29.82
CA PRO A 2 0.42 31.10 -28.78
C PRO A 2 0.54 29.77 -28.04
N THR A 3 0.61 29.82 -26.70
CA THR A 3 0.62 28.66 -25.83
C THR A 3 -0.71 27.93 -25.97
N GLU A 4 -0.71 26.66 -26.37
CA GLU A 4 -1.95 25.88 -26.48
C GLU A 4 -2.63 25.77 -25.10
N PRO A 5 -3.97 25.88 -25.02
CA PRO A 5 -4.68 25.69 -23.77
C PRO A 5 -4.60 24.21 -23.30
N PRO A 6 -4.65 23.93 -21.99
CA PRO A 6 -4.67 22.57 -21.48
C PRO A 6 -5.91 21.81 -21.98
N THR A 7 -5.73 20.54 -22.32
CA THR A 7 -6.79 19.66 -22.80
C THR A 7 -7.27 18.74 -21.68
N THR A 8 -8.55 18.35 -21.71
CA THR A 8 -9.10 17.31 -20.83
C THR A 8 -9.16 16.00 -21.58
N GLU A 9 -8.55 14.96 -21.03
CA GLU A 9 -8.57 13.60 -21.55
C GLU A 9 -9.34 12.68 -20.60
N GLN A 10 -10.11 11.75 -21.15
CA GLN A 10 -10.75 10.69 -20.37
C GLN A 10 -9.90 9.43 -20.49
N VAL A 11 -9.47 8.91 -19.35
CA VAL A 11 -8.73 7.65 -19.25
C VAL A 11 -9.54 6.65 -18.44
N VAL A 12 -9.43 5.37 -18.80
CA VAL A 12 -9.96 4.25 -18.04
C VAL A 12 -8.80 3.65 -17.28
N GLN A 13 -8.94 3.57 -15.96
CA GLN A 13 -8.02 2.89 -15.07
C GLN A 13 -8.51 1.46 -14.84
N HIS A 14 -7.70 0.49 -15.23
CA HIS A 14 -7.90 -0.92 -14.87
C HIS A 14 -7.04 -1.24 -13.65
N THR A 15 -7.59 -1.92 -12.65
CA THR A 15 -6.84 -2.27 -11.43
C THR A 15 -6.92 -3.76 -11.14
N VAL A 16 -5.76 -4.39 -10.99
CA VAL A 16 -5.63 -5.81 -10.61
C VAL A 16 -4.73 -5.92 -9.38
N GLU A 17 -5.10 -6.78 -8.43
CA GLU A 17 -4.27 -7.14 -7.29
C GLU A 17 -3.73 -8.56 -7.45
N VAL A 18 -2.41 -8.70 -7.28
CA VAL A 18 -1.73 -10.00 -7.12
C VAL A 18 -1.38 -10.17 -5.65
N LYS A 19 -1.93 -11.19 -4.99
CA LYS A 19 -1.75 -11.44 -3.56
C LYS A 19 -0.91 -12.68 -3.35
N ALA A 20 0.19 -12.56 -2.61
CA ALA A 20 1.02 -13.69 -2.18
C ALA A 20 0.99 -13.82 -0.66
N THR A 21 0.36 -14.86 -0.15
CA THR A 21 0.33 -15.17 1.29
C THR A 21 1.58 -15.94 1.68
N LEU A 22 2.36 -15.43 2.63
CA LEU A 22 3.66 -15.98 3.02
C LEU A 22 3.52 -16.99 4.17
N ALA A 23 4.14 -18.17 4.06
CA ALA A 23 4.04 -19.23 5.07
C ALA A 23 4.93 -19.00 6.31
N ASN A 24 6.05 -18.27 6.19
CA ASN A 24 6.99 -17.95 7.27
C ASN A 24 7.49 -16.51 7.11
N ALA A 25 6.59 -15.54 7.24
CA ALA A 25 6.91 -14.16 6.94
C ALA A 25 7.90 -13.53 7.92
N SER A 26 8.94 -12.89 7.36
CA SER A 26 9.78 -11.90 8.03
C SER A 26 9.87 -10.66 7.13
N GLY A 27 10.37 -9.54 7.66
CA GLY A 27 10.65 -8.33 6.87
C GLY A 27 11.49 -8.60 5.63
N THR A 28 12.57 -9.37 5.77
CA THR A 28 13.44 -9.75 4.66
C THR A 28 12.75 -10.67 3.66
N VAL A 29 12.08 -11.74 4.12
CA VAL A 29 11.39 -12.70 3.24
C VAL A 29 10.28 -12.00 2.45
N ALA A 30 9.56 -11.07 3.07
CA ALA A 30 8.52 -10.31 2.39
C ALA A 30 9.08 -9.30 1.40
N ALA A 31 10.22 -8.65 1.71
CA ALA A 31 10.89 -7.76 0.78
C ALA A 31 11.43 -8.51 -0.44
N ASP A 32 12.10 -9.65 -0.24
CA ASP A 32 12.60 -10.51 -1.32
C ASP A 32 11.43 -11.02 -2.18
N ALA A 33 10.30 -11.37 -1.55
CA ALA A 33 9.08 -11.78 -2.24
C ALA A 33 8.48 -10.64 -3.07
N ALA A 34 8.39 -9.43 -2.51
CA ALA A 34 7.87 -8.25 -3.22
C ALA A 34 8.76 -7.89 -4.42
N GLU A 35 10.08 -7.92 -4.25
CA GLU A 35 11.03 -7.67 -5.33
C GLU A 35 10.87 -8.71 -6.44
N SER A 36 10.84 -10.00 -6.10
CA SER A 36 10.67 -11.08 -7.06
C SER A 36 9.32 -11.02 -7.80
N MET A 37 8.24 -10.68 -7.10
CA MET A 37 6.93 -10.49 -7.70
C MET A 37 6.92 -9.29 -8.65
N LEU A 38 7.46 -8.15 -8.23
CA LEU A 38 7.55 -6.95 -9.06
C LEU A 38 8.41 -7.21 -10.29
N GLU A 39 9.55 -7.90 -10.15
CA GLU A 39 10.40 -8.27 -11.29
C GLU A 39 9.65 -9.16 -12.29
N SER A 40 8.97 -10.20 -11.80
CA SER A 40 8.20 -11.10 -12.66
C SER A 40 7.02 -10.39 -13.34
N ILE A 41 6.34 -9.48 -12.65
CA ILE A 41 5.19 -8.76 -13.19
C ILE A 41 5.64 -7.70 -14.20
N ASN A 42 6.65 -6.90 -13.86
CA ASN A 42 7.11 -5.77 -14.66
C ASN A 42 7.66 -6.18 -16.04
N GLN A 43 8.11 -7.43 -16.20
CA GLN A 43 8.56 -7.95 -17.50
C GLN A 43 7.42 -8.07 -18.52
N ASP A 44 6.20 -8.32 -18.05
CA ASP A 44 5.02 -8.59 -18.89
C ASP A 44 3.98 -7.45 -18.83
N LEU A 45 4.26 -6.35 -18.12
CA LEU A 45 3.33 -5.24 -18.02
C LEU A 45 3.15 -4.50 -19.36
N PRO A 46 1.91 -4.22 -19.77
CA PRO A 46 1.65 -3.39 -20.95
C PRO A 46 2.08 -1.94 -20.71
N GLU A 47 2.41 -1.22 -21.81
CA GLU A 47 2.76 0.19 -21.78
C GLU A 47 1.71 1.02 -21.01
N ASN A 48 2.17 2.02 -20.23
CA ASN A 48 1.35 2.85 -19.34
C ASN A 48 0.71 2.11 -18.14
N SER A 49 1.32 1.00 -17.72
CA SER A 49 0.96 0.34 -16.46
C SER A 49 2.00 0.63 -15.39
N GLU A 50 1.52 0.82 -14.16
CA GLU A 50 2.35 0.95 -12.97
C GLU A 50 2.01 -0.19 -12.00
N ALA A 51 3.04 -0.81 -11.43
CA ALA A 51 2.89 -1.80 -10.38
C ALA A 51 3.52 -1.29 -9.08
N THR A 52 2.76 -1.40 -7.98
CA THR A 52 3.21 -1.00 -6.64
C THR A 52 2.97 -2.13 -5.66
N ALA A 53 4.00 -2.51 -4.91
CA ALA A 53 3.87 -3.50 -3.84
C ALA A 53 3.56 -2.83 -2.49
N LYS A 54 2.68 -3.47 -1.71
CA LYS A 54 2.39 -3.15 -0.31
C LYS A 54 2.40 -4.42 0.52
N PHE A 55 2.69 -4.29 1.81
CA PHE A 55 2.52 -5.39 2.76
C PHE A 55 1.22 -5.22 3.51
N VAL A 56 0.44 -6.29 3.56
CA VAL A 56 -0.79 -6.37 4.33
C VAL A 56 -0.60 -7.43 5.40
N THR A 57 -0.56 -7.00 6.65
CA THR A 57 -0.45 -7.90 7.80
C THR A 57 -1.79 -7.99 8.50
N THR A 58 -2.33 -9.21 8.59
CA THR A 58 -3.59 -9.48 9.29
C THR A 58 -3.30 -10.15 10.63
N MET A 59 -3.82 -9.56 11.71
CA MET A 59 -3.73 -10.06 13.08
C MET A 59 -5.13 -10.32 13.62
N ASN A 60 -5.28 -11.40 14.39
CA ASN A 60 -6.55 -11.77 15.02
C ASN A 60 -6.44 -11.74 16.56
N PRO A 61 -6.34 -10.55 17.20
CA PRO A 61 -6.35 -10.48 18.65
C PRO A 61 -7.75 -10.75 19.22
N MET A 62 -7.78 -11.43 20.37
CA MET A 62 -8.96 -11.50 21.24
C MET A 62 -8.80 -10.49 22.37
N LEU A 63 -9.71 -9.51 22.42
CA LEU A 63 -9.67 -8.39 23.35
C LEU A 63 -10.97 -8.31 24.14
N ASP A 64 -10.87 -8.08 25.45
CA ASP A 64 -12.00 -7.71 26.32
C ASP A 64 -12.25 -6.19 26.21
N LEU A 65 -12.60 -5.74 25.00
CA LEU A 65 -12.77 -4.34 24.64
C LEU A 65 -13.95 -4.14 23.68
N THR A 66 -14.50 -2.93 23.66
CA THR A 66 -15.41 -2.49 22.58
C THR A 66 -14.64 -2.25 21.29
N LEU A 67 -15.33 -2.19 20.15
CA LEU A 67 -14.68 -1.90 18.86
C LEU A 67 -13.92 -0.56 18.90
N GLN A 68 -14.51 0.49 19.48
CA GLN A 68 -13.86 1.79 19.59
C GLN A 68 -12.57 1.73 20.42
N GLN A 69 -12.59 1.00 21.55
CA GLN A 69 -11.40 0.83 22.39
C GLN A 69 -10.34 -0.05 21.75
N ALA A 70 -10.76 -1.10 21.02
CA ALA A 70 -9.85 -1.93 20.23
C ALA A 70 -9.19 -1.09 19.13
N THR A 71 -9.96 -0.28 18.39
CA THR A 71 -9.40 0.67 17.41
C THR A 71 -8.40 1.60 18.05
N GLU A 72 -8.72 2.21 19.19
CA GLU A 72 -7.79 3.09 19.91
C GLU A 72 -6.49 2.37 20.32
N LEU A 73 -6.59 1.17 20.89
CA LEU A 73 -5.43 0.35 21.26
C LEU A 73 -4.55 0.03 20.05
N MET A 74 -5.15 -0.44 18.96
CA MET A 74 -4.41 -0.83 17.76
C MET A 74 -3.80 0.38 17.06
N THR A 75 -4.51 1.51 16.97
CA THR A 75 -3.97 2.75 16.43
C THR A 75 -2.80 3.28 17.26
N GLN A 76 -2.86 3.22 18.59
CA GLN A 76 -1.71 3.60 19.42
C GLN A 76 -0.50 2.67 19.24
N THR A 77 -0.75 1.37 19.04
CA THR A 77 0.33 0.37 18.97
C THR A 77 0.95 0.27 17.56
N LEU A 78 0.16 0.44 16.51
CA LEU A 78 0.52 0.16 15.12
C LEU A 78 0.34 1.35 14.19
N GLY A 79 -0.36 2.42 14.60
CA GLY A 79 -0.68 3.55 13.72
C GLY A 79 0.52 4.33 13.21
N SER A 80 1.65 4.28 13.91
CA SER A 80 2.93 4.84 13.41
C SER A 80 3.64 3.94 12.40
N LYS A 81 3.20 2.68 12.27
CA LYS A 81 3.83 1.65 11.44
C LYS A 81 3.11 1.43 10.11
N GLY A 82 1.84 1.82 10.02
CA GLY A 82 1.04 1.71 8.80
C GLY A 82 -0.40 2.18 8.97
N GLU A 83 -1.19 2.01 7.92
CA GLU A 83 -2.62 2.24 7.95
C GLU A 83 -3.30 1.05 8.65
N VAL A 84 -4.00 1.33 9.75
CA VAL A 84 -4.62 0.32 10.61
C VAL A 84 -6.12 0.33 10.42
N THR A 85 -6.67 -0.81 10.02
CA THR A 85 -8.12 -1.07 10.01
C THR A 85 -8.45 -2.12 11.05
N VAL A 86 -9.49 -1.87 11.86
CA VAL A 86 -9.94 -2.80 12.90
C VAL A 86 -11.40 -3.14 12.68
N GLU A 87 -11.70 -4.42 12.54
CA GLU A 87 -13.05 -4.93 12.35
C GLU A 87 -13.38 -5.96 13.42
N LEU A 88 -14.66 -6.08 13.74
CA LEU A 88 -15.13 -7.12 14.66
C LEU A 88 -15.18 -8.47 13.92
N GLY A 89 -14.36 -9.43 14.35
CA GLY A 89 -14.40 -10.81 13.87
C GLY A 89 -15.75 -11.45 14.13
N ARG A 90 -16.12 -12.46 13.32
CA ARG A 90 -17.47 -13.08 13.31
C ARG A 90 -18.05 -13.22 14.72
N ARG A 91 -19.23 -12.62 14.92
CA ARG A 91 -20.01 -12.56 16.16
C ARG A 91 -20.10 -13.93 16.84
N LEU A 92 -19.22 -14.23 17.78
CA LEU A 92 -19.53 -15.19 18.83
C LEU A 92 -20.65 -14.55 19.64
N GLY A 93 -21.84 -15.15 19.59
CA GLY A 93 -23.07 -14.58 20.12
C GLY A 93 -22.96 -14.20 21.60
N VAL A 94 -22.83 -12.91 21.87
CA VAL A 94 -22.92 -12.36 23.23
C VAL A 94 -24.14 -11.46 23.23
N ARG A 95 -25.20 -11.90 23.92
CA ARG A 95 -26.36 -11.07 24.24
C ARG A 95 -25.88 -9.79 24.92
N GLU A 96 -26.19 -8.64 24.33
CA GLU A 96 -25.99 -7.31 24.90
C GLU A 96 -27.02 -7.04 26.01
N ASP A 97 -27.04 -7.86 27.07
CA ASP A 97 -27.97 -7.65 28.18
C ASP A 97 -27.28 -8.02 29.51
N SER A 98 -26.50 -7.09 30.07
CA SER A 98 -26.39 -6.86 31.53
C SER A 98 -25.27 -5.87 31.83
N SER A 99 -25.65 -4.71 32.37
CA SER A 99 -24.81 -3.56 32.73
C SER A 99 -23.82 -3.78 33.89
N SER A 100 -23.42 -5.02 34.15
CA SER A 100 -22.55 -5.38 35.29
C SER A 100 -21.63 -6.57 35.03
N ARG A 101 -21.60 -7.13 33.81
CA ARG A 101 -20.66 -8.19 33.44
C ARG A 101 -19.57 -7.61 32.55
N ARG A 102 -18.31 -7.95 32.86
CA ARG A 102 -17.17 -7.72 31.97
C ARG A 102 -17.55 -8.12 30.55
N LEU A 103 -17.16 -7.33 29.56
CA LEU A 103 -17.38 -7.71 28.18
C LEU A 103 -16.69 -9.08 27.99
N ALA A 104 -17.33 -10.00 27.28
CA ALA A 104 -16.64 -11.23 26.94
C ALA A 104 -15.54 -10.87 25.92
N PRO A 105 -14.36 -11.53 25.95
CA PRO A 105 -13.35 -11.35 24.93
C PRO A 105 -13.94 -11.53 23.52
N ARG A 106 -13.67 -10.56 22.64
CA ARG A 106 -14.14 -10.54 21.25
C ARG A 106 -12.94 -10.70 20.33
N SER A 107 -13.12 -11.47 19.27
CA SER A 107 -12.13 -11.53 18.19
C SER A 107 -12.26 -10.26 17.34
N PHE A 108 -11.12 -9.64 17.06
CA PHE A 108 -11.01 -8.55 16.11
C PHE A 108 -10.12 -9.00 14.96
N ILE A 109 -10.43 -8.52 13.76
CA ILE A 109 -9.56 -8.63 12.58
C ILE A 109 -8.88 -7.29 12.45
N VAL A 110 -7.56 -7.27 12.62
CA VAL A 110 -6.74 -6.07 12.52
C VAL A 110 -5.89 -6.21 11.28
N THR A 111 -6.09 -5.30 10.33
CA THR A 111 -5.31 -5.23 9.10
C THR A 111 -4.38 -4.03 9.19
N VAL A 112 -3.08 -4.25 8.98
CA VAL A 112 -2.08 -3.18 8.89
C VAL A 112 -1.51 -3.20 7.47
N SER A 113 -1.74 -2.11 6.74
CA SER A 113 -1.13 -1.88 5.43
C SER A 113 0.10 -1.00 5.58
N THR A 114 1.26 -1.49 5.16
CA THR A 114 2.51 -0.74 5.16
C THR A 114 3.08 -0.63 3.75
N SER A 115 3.89 0.39 3.51
CA SER A 115 4.77 0.41 2.34
C SER A 115 5.65 -0.86 2.32
N ALA A 116 6.16 -1.24 1.15
CA ALA A 116 7.08 -2.36 0.97
C ALA A 116 8.49 -2.10 1.58
N ASN A 117 8.55 -1.78 2.87
CA ASN A 117 9.77 -1.55 3.64
C ASN A 117 9.91 -2.68 4.69
N ALA A 118 10.96 -3.48 4.56
CA ALA A 118 11.24 -4.63 5.44
C ALA A 118 11.22 -4.26 6.93
N THR A 119 11.83 -3.12 7.30
CA THR A 119 11.91 -2.67 8.69
C THR A 119 10.54 -2.34 9.26
N ALA A 120 9.68 -1.67 8.48
CA ALA A 120 8.33 -1.34 8.91
C ALA A 120 7.50 -2.62 9.15
N LEU A 121 7.68 -3.63 8.30
CA LEU A 121 7.02 -4.92 8.47
C LEU A 121 7.55 -5.67 9.71
N ASP A 122 8.86 -5.71 9.93
CA ASP A 122 9.43 -6.34 11.13
C ASP A 122 8.91 -5.67 12.42
N GLU A 123 8.76 -4.35 12.43
CA GLU A 123 8.17 -3.63 13.55
C GLU A 123 6.69 -3.99 13.78
N VAL A 124 5.92 -4.26 12.72
CA VAL A 124 4.54 -4.74 12.82
C VAL A 124 4.52 -6.18 13.36
N LEU A 125 5.36 -7.06 12.83
CA LEU A 125 5.45 -8.47 13.23
C LEU A 125 5.98 -8.67 14.65
N ALA A 126 6.75 -7.71 15.16
CA ALA A 126 7.21 -7.69 16.55
C ALA A 126 6.07 -7.41 17.56
N VAL A 127 4.90 -6.95 17.11
CA VAL A 127 3.74 -6.74 18.00
C VAL A 127 3.12 -8.08 18.31
N ASP A 128 3.36 -8.57 19.52
CA ASP A 128 2.77 -9.80 20.04
C ASP A 128 1.70 -9.50 21.11
N ALA A 129 1.12 -10.56 21.68
CA ALA A 129 0.14 -10.43 22.75
C ALA A 129 0.71 -9.73 24.00
N ALA A 130 2.01 -9.84 24.28
CA ALA A 130 2.64 -9.22 25.44
C ALA A 130 2.79 -7.71 25.24
N ALA A 131 3.22 -7.28 24.06
CA ALA A 131 3.29 -5.87 23.67
C ALA A 131 1.90 -5.21 23.71
N LEU A 132 0.87 -5.89 23.22
CA LEU A 132 -0.51 -5.41 23.33
C LEU A 132 -0.98 -5.34 24.79
N ALA A 133 -0.61 -6.32 25.63
CA ALA A 133 -1.00 -6.35 27.02
C ALA A 133 -0.45 -5.16 27.81
N GLU A 134 0.79 -4.74 27.52
CA GLU A 134 1.41 -3.59 28.17
C GLU A 134 0.66 -2.28 27.87
N VAL A 135 0.38 -2.00 26.59
CA VAL A 135 -0.37 -0.80 26.18
C VAL A 135 -1.82 -0.86 26.70
N GLN A 136 -2.45 -2.04 26.63
CA GLN A 136 -3.80 -2.24 27.12
C GLN A 136 -3.90 -2.02 28.65
N ALA A 137 -2.93 -2.49 29.44
CA ALA A 137 -2.94 -2.27 30.88
C ALA A 137 -2.87 -0.78 31.25
N ASN A 138 -2.22 0.03 30.41
CA ASN A 138 -2.12 1.48 30.60
C ASN A 138 -3.41 2.21 30.21
N LEU A 139 -4.05 1.84 29.09
CA LEU A 139 -5.26 2.50 28.59
C LEU A 139 -6.55 1.97 29.23
N PHE A 140 -6.62 0.66 29.45
CA PHE A 140 -7.81 -0.08 29.85
C PHE A 140 -7.48 -1.09 30.98
N PRO A 141 -7.13 -0.62 32.19
CA PRO A 141 -6.58 -1.47 33.27
C PRO A 141 -7.53 -2.56 33.79
N ASN A 142 -8.82 -2.48 33.44
CA ASN A 142 -9.82 -3.46 33.86
C ASN A 142 -10.07 -4.57 32.83
N ALA A 143 -9.51 -4.45 31.61
CA ALA A 143 -9.67 -5.44 30.55
C ALA A 143 -8.81 -6.69 30.83
N ALA A 144 -9.33 -7.87 30.48
CA ALA A 144 -8.56 -9.11 30.55
C ALA A 144 -7.34 -9.08 29.60
N PRO A 145 -6.24 -9.78 29.93
CA PRO A 145 -5.07 -9.84 29.05
C PRO A 145 -5.43 -10.31 27.63
N PRO A 146 -4.86 -9.70 26.59
CA PRO A 146 -5.13 -10.08 25.21
C PRO A 146 -4.53 -11.46 24.89
N THR A 147 -5.14 -12.16 23.93
CA THR A 147 -4.52 -13.32 23.26
C THR A 147 -4.48 -13.05 21.75
N MET A 148 -3.55 -13.66 21.03
CA MET A 148 -3.40 -13.41 19.59
C MET A 148 -2.95 -14.66 18.86
N GLU A 149 -3.56 -14.92 17.70
CA GLU A 149 -3.03 -15.89 16.74
C GLU A 149 -1.81 -15.32 16.02
N PRO A 150 -0.91 -16.16 15.48
CA PRO A 150 0.20 -15.69 14.66
C PRO A 150 -0.32 -14.80 13.51
N PRO A 151 0.37 -13.68 13.21
CA PRO A 151 -0.02 -12.82 12.11
C PRO A 151 0.13 -13.54 10.76
N VAL A 152 -0.75 -13.23 9.83
CA VAL A 152 -0.63 -13.63 8.42
C VAL A 152 -0.13 -12.43 7.63
N VAL A 153 0.89 -12.63 6.82
CA VAL A 153 1.45 -11.57 5.95
C VAL A 153 1.14 -11.90 4.50
N GLU A 154 0.65 -10.89 3.81
CA GLU A 154 0.39 -10.92 2.39
C GLU A 154 1.21 -9.82 1.71
N VAL A 155 1.92 -10.19 0.65
CA VAL A 155 2.46 -9.22 -0.30
C VAL A 155 1.39 -8.97 -1.34
N VAL A 156 0.95 -7.71 -1.46
CA VAL A 156 -0.05 -7.32 -2.45
C VAL A 156 0.60 -6.40 -3.46
N VAL A 157 0.67 -6.85 -4.71
CA VAL A 157 1.09 -6.02 -5.83
C VAL A 157 -0.17 -5.48 -6.51
N VAL A 158 -0.35 -4.17 -6.46
CA VAL A 158 -1.44 -3.46 -7.14
C VAL A 158 -0.91 -2.99 -8.49
N ILE A 159 -1.61 -3.35 -9.55
CA ILE A 159 -1.27 -2.99 -10.92
C ILE A 159 -2.37 -2.07 -11.43
N VAL A 160 -1.99 -0.87 -11.86
CA VAL A 160 -2.89 0.12 -12.43
C VAL A 160 -2.47 0.38 -13.87
N GLN A 161 -3.37 0.15 -14.81
CA GLN A 161 -3.17 0.49 -16.22
C GLN A 161 -4.08 1.64 -16.61
N GLU A 162 -3.51 2.72 -17.14
CA GLU A 162 -4.28 3.81 -17.74
C GLU A 162 -4.40 3.63 -19.25
N VAL A 163 -5.64 3.65 -19.75
CA VAL A 163 -5.94 3.50 -21.18
C VAL A 163 -6.83 4.65 -21.63
N ASN A 164 -6.62 5.18 -22.84
CA ASN A 164 -7.54 6.16 -23.40
C ASN A 164 -8.96 5.56 -23.48
N ALA A 165 -9.98 6.28 -23.00
CA ALA A 165 -11.36 5.80 -22.95
C ALA A 165 -11.92 5.38 -24.33
N ALA A 166 -11.44 5.99 -25.41
CA ALA A 166 -11.84 5.62 -26.78
C ALA A 166 -11.30 4.24 -27.21
N LEU A 167 -10.25 3.73 -26.55
CA LEU A 167 -9.57 2.48 -26.89
C LEU A 167 -9.86 1.35 -25.89
N ALA A 168 -10.44 1.66 -24.73
CA ALA A 168 -10.67 0.71 -23.63
C ALA A 168 -11.48 -0.54 -24.04
N GLY A 169 -12.43 -0.42 -24.97
CA GLY A 169 -13.24 -1.55 -25.44
C GLY A 169 -12.52 -2.55 -26.35
N ASN A 170 -11.33 -2.22 -26.85
CA ASN A 170 -10.58 -3.04 -27.80
C ASN A 170 -9.29 -3.64 -27.20
N MET A 171 -8.96 -3.29 -25.95
CA MET A 171 -7.75 -3.79 -25.29
C MET A 171 -8.00 -5.16 -24.65
N PRO A 172 -7.02 -6.08 -24.68
CA PRO A 172 -7.09 -7.30 -23.89
C PRO A 172 -7.20 -6.96 -22.40
N ASN A 173 -7.92 -7.80 -21.64
CA ASN A 173 -8.05 -7.61 -20.19
C ASN A 173 -6.67 -7.66 -19.54
N LEU A 174 -6.36 -6.70 -18.66
CA LEU A 174 -5.11 -6.63 -17.90
C LEU A 174 -4.80 -7.98 -17.22
N THR A 175 -5.80 -8.67 -16.66
CA THR A 175 -5.61 -10.00 -16.06
C THR A 175 -5.08 -11.07 -17.02
N ALA A 176 -5.39 -10.98 -18.32
CA ALA A 176 -4.91 -11.90 -19.34
C ALA A 176 -3.49 -11.56 -19.84
N SER A 177 -3.01 -10.35 -19.55
CA SER A 177 -1.65 -9.91 -19.86
C SER A 177 -0.66 -10.23 -18.75
N LEU A 178 -1.14 -10.56 -17.54
CA LEU A 178 -0.29 -10.88 -16.41
C LEU A 178 0.20 -12.34 -16.45
N PRO A 179 1.39 -12.62 -15.89
CA PRO A 179 1.87 -13.98 -15.76
C PRO A 179 0.93 -14.81 -14.89
N ASP A 180 0.77 -16.09 -15.25
CA ASP A 180 -0.04 -17.02 -14.46
C ASP A 180 0.44 -17.08 -13.00
N PRO A 181 -0.46 -17.20 -12.00
CA PRO A 181 -0.08 -17.26 -10.59
C PRO A 181 0.95 -18.35 -10.27
N SER A 182 0.91 -19.46 -11.00
CA SER A 182 1.87 -20.55 -10.85
C SER A 182 3.30 -20.18 -11.27
N VAL A 183 3.45 -19.26 -12.24
CA VAL A 183 4.76 -18.75 -12.67
C VAL A 183 5.33 -17.86 -11.57
N ILE A 184 4.52 -16.97 -11.01
CA ILE A 184 4.89 -16.11 -9.88
C ILE A 184 5.25 -16.95 -8.65
N ALA A 185 4.44 -17.96 -8.33
CA ALA A 185 4.70 -18.87 -7.22
C ALA A 185 6.01 -19.66 -7.42
N ALA A 186 6.31 -20.12 -8.64
CA ALA A 186 7.56 -20.79 -8.95
C ALA A 186 8.78 -19.84 -8.84
N ALA A 187 8.64 -18.58 -9.26
CA ALA A 187 9.67 -17.56 -9.09
C ALA A 187 9.96 -17.31 -7.60
N LEU A 188 8.92 -17.18 -6.79
CA LEU A 188 9.03 -17.05 -5.33
C LEU A 188 9.69 -18.27 -4.68
N GLU A 189 9.29 -19.48 -5.08
CA GLU A 189 9.90 -20.72 -4.58
C GLU A 189 11.39 -20.81 -4.94
N SER A 190 11.77 -20.35 -6.14
CA SER A 190 13.17 -20.29 -6.57
C SER A 190 13.99 -19.27 -5.77
N ALA A 191 13.35 -18.22 -5.26
CA ALA A 191 13.92 -17.25 -4.33
C ALA A 191 13.90 -17.75 -2.86
N GLY A 192 13.42 -18.98 -2.60
CA GLY A 192 13.33 -19.56 -1.27
C GLY A 192 12.11 -19.10 -0.46
N VAL A 193 11.15 -18.42 -1.10
CA VAL A 193 9.92 -17.94 -0.48
C VAL A 193 8.80 -18.94 -0.70
N GLN A 194 8.26 -19.49 0.38
CA GLN A 194 7.03 -20.29 0.33
C GLN A 194 5.81 -19.38 0.41
N ALA A 195 5.10 -19.24 -0.71
CA ALA A 195 3.89 -18.43 -0.80
C ALA A 195 2.81 -19.07 -1.67
N SER A 196 1.55 -18.80 -1.34
CA SER A 196 0.41 -19.06 -2.23
C SER A 196 0.02 -17.76 -2.93
N VAL A 197 -0.08 -17.78 -4.26
CA VAL A 197 -0.39 -16.61 -5.08
C VAL A 197 -1.82 -16.68 -5.61
N ASP A 198 -2.56 -15.59 -5.49
CA ASP A 198 -3.91 -15.40 -6.02
C ASP A 198 -3.99 -14.10 -6.86
N LEU A 199 -4.85 -14.11 -7.88
CA LEU A 199 -5.12 -12.97 -8.76
C LEU A 199 -6.55 -12.49 -8.54
N GLN A 200 -6.71 -11.21 -8.22
CA GLN A 200 -8.01 -10.60 -7.98
C GLN A 200 -8.20 -9.39 -8.90
N ASP A 201 -9.19 -9.48 -9.79
CA ASP A 201 -9.64 -8.36 -10.63
C ASP A 201 -10.53 -7.43 -9.80
N LEU A 202 -10.11 -6.17 -9.64
CA LEU A 202 -10.86 -5.16 -8.90
C LEU A 202 -11.78 -4.34 -9.81
N GLY A 203 -11.67 -4.47 -11.13
CA GLY A 203 -12.52 -3.81 -12.11
C GLY A 203 -11.88 -2.60 -12.78
N SER A 204 -12.71 -1.76 -13.38
CA SER A 204 -12.28 -0.63 -14.23
C SER A 204 -13.08 0.63 -13.90
N THR A 205 -12.40 1.77 -13.81
CA THR A 205 -12.99 3.06 -13.48
C THR A 205 -12.61 4.12 -14.52
N VAL A 206 -13.52 5.06 -14.82
CA VAL A 206 -13.24 6.16 -15.76
C VAL A 206 -12.78 7.37 -14.97
N VAL A 207 -11.61 7.93 -15.30
CA VAL A 207 -11.01 9.11 -14.68
C VAL A 207 -10.83 10.20 -15.74
N VAL A 208 -11.12 11.45 -15.37
CA VAL A 208 -10.89 12.61 -16.24
C VAL A 208 -9.60 13.30 -15.80
N ARG A 209 -8.60 13.37 -16.68
CA ARG A 209 -7.32 14.02 -16.44
C ARG A 209 -7.20 15.30 -17.26
N VAL A 210 -6.62 16.34 -16.66
CA VAL A 210 -6.22 17.55 -17.38
C VAL A 210 -4.77 17.35 -17.83
N VAL A 211 -4.54 17.34 -19.14
CA VAL A 211 -3.20 17.29 -19.75
C VAL A 211 -2.73 18.73 -19.98
N PRO A 212 -1.68 19.19 -19.27
CA PRO A 212 -1.08 20.47 -19.56
C PRO A 212 -0.39 20.42 -20.94
N PRO A 213 -0.37 21.53 -21.70
CA PRO A 213 0.31 21.56 -22.99
C PRO A 213 1.80 21.20 -22.81
N PRO A 214 2.43 20.53 -23.79
CA PRO A 214 3.85 20.23 -23.73
C PRO A 214 4.61 21.55 -23.51
N ALA A 215 5.50 21.57 -22.51
CA ALA A 215 6.40 22.69 -22.33
C ALA A 215 7.23 22.79 -23.61
N GLY A 216 6.91 23.76 -24.46
CA GLY A 216 7.63 23.99 -25.70
C GLY A 216 9.11 24.14 -25.36
N ASN A 217 9.96 23.44 -26.11
CA ASN A 217 11.41 23.59 -26.02
C ASN A 217 11.75 25.08 -26.00
N GLU A 218 12.12 25.61 -24.83
CA GLU A 218 13.07 26.71 -24.81
C GLU A 218 14.35 26.11 -25.39
N GLU A 219 14.56 26.39 -26.67
CA GLU A 219 15.85 26.20 -27.31
C GLU A 219 16.89 26.74 -26.34
N ALA A 220 17.80 25.86 -25.91
CA ALA A 220 19.03 26.26 -25.26
C ALA A 220 19.82 27.08 -26.30
N GLU A 221 19.52 28.38 -26.40
CA GLU A 221 20.40 29.33 -27.05
C GLU A 221 21.66 29.41 -26.21
N THR A 222 22.66 28.65 -26.65
CA THR A 222 24.05 28.79 -26.27
C THR A 222 24.52 30.18 -26.69
N THR A 223 24.38 31.18 -25.81
CA THR A 223 25.13 32.43 -25.95
C THR A 223 26.40 32.30 -25.10
N THR A 224 27.52 32.21 -25.80
CA THR A 224 28.87 32.30 -25.23
C THR A 224 29.14 33.75 -24.83
N GLU A 225 29.38 34.01 -23.55
CA GLU A 225 30.08 35.22 -23.11
C GLU A 225 31.20 34.86 -22.11
N GLU A 226 32.42 35.09 -22.59
CA GLU A 226 33.63 35.57 -21.92
C GLU A 226 34.12 34.94 -20.60
N GLN A 227 35.31 34.34 -20.71
CA GLN A 227 36.19 34.01 -19.60
C GLN A 227 36.54 35.25 -18.77
N VAL A 228 36.21 35.23 -17.48
CA VAL A 228 36.98 35.92 -16.43
C VAL A 228 37.15 34.96 -15.25
N GLU A 229 38.39 34.51 -15.04
CA GLU A 229 38.82 33.71 -13.89
C GLU A 229 39.15 34.63 -12.68
N PRO A 230 39.42 34.09 -11.48
CA PRO A 230 38.45 33.92 -10.40
C PRO A 230 38.72 34.87 -9.22
N ARG A 231 37.74 35.07 -8.33
CA ARG A 231 38.00 35.63 -6.99
C ARG A 231 37.22 34.89 -5.91
N ASP A 232 38.00 34.49 -4.91
CA ASP A 232 37.67 33.79 -3.67
C ASP A 232 36.35 34.20 -3.02
N GLY A 233 35.59 33.22 -2.52
CA GLY A 233 34.42 33.50 -1.70
C GLY A 233 33.54 32.30 -1.37
N ASP A 234 34.04 31.45 -0.48
CA ASP A 234 33.36 30.61 0.53
C ASP A 234 32.00 29.92 0.25
N SER A 235 31.98 28.68 0.72
CA SER A 235 31.02 27.60 0.58
C SER A 235 29.74 27.74 1.43
N GLY A 236 28.61 27.20 0.93
CA GLY A 236 27.43 26.90 1.76
C GLY A 236 26.09 26.82 1.03
N SER A 237 25.84 25.69 0.36
CA SER A 237 24.62 25.26 -0.37
C SER A 237 23.32 25.20 0.50
N PRO A 238 22.21 24.56 0.06
CA PRO A 238 21.26 24.88 -1.03
C PRO A 238 19.79 24.86 -0.52
N HIS A 239 18.84 25.66 -1.05
CA HIS A 239 17.40 25.36 -0.86
C HIS A 239 16.62 25.56 -2.18
N VAL A 240 16.40 24.45 -2.89
CA VAL A 240 15.33 24.32 -3.89
C VAL A 240 14.10 23.81 -3.15
N ALA A 241 13.03 24.61 -3.19
CA ALA A 241 11.70 24.21 -2.77
C ALA A 241 11.13 23.22 -3.80
N GLY A 242 11.03 21.95 -3.42
CA GLY A 242 10.25 20.96 -4.16
C GLY A 242 8.76 21.18 -3.88
N VAL A 243 8.03 21.63 -4.91
CA VAL A 243 6.57 21.79 -4.91
C VAL A 243 5.93 20.42 -5.08
N GLY A 244 5.11 20.00 -4.11
CA GLY A 244 4.30 18.79 -4.18
C GLY A 244 3.10 18.97 -5.13
N ILE A 245 2.84 17.95 -5.96
CA ILE A 245 1.65 17.87 -6.80
C ILE A 245 0.61 17.02 -6.04
N GLY A 246 -0.37 17.69 -5.44
CA GLY A 246 -1.57 17.06 -4.88
C GLY A 246 -2.63 16.90 -5.96
N GLY A 247 -3.01 15.65 -6.27
CA GLY A 247 -4.15 15.33 -7.12
C GLY A 247 -5.46 15.41 -6.33
N VAL A 248 -6.41 16.20 -6.85
CA VAL A 248 -7.77 16.35 -6.30
C VAL A 248 -8.66 15.28 -6.92
N LEU A 249 -9.22 14.39 -6.09
CA LEU A 249 -10.30 13.48 -6.47
C LEU A 249 -11.64 14.21 -6.38
N VAL A 250 -12.34 14.33 -7.51
CA VAL A 250 -13.76 14.72 -7.54
C VAL A 250 -14.57 13.50 -7.96
N ALA A 251 -15.28 12.90 -7.00
CA ALA A 251 -16.35 11.95 -7.28
C ALA A 251 -17.60 12.73 -7.71
N LEU A 252 -18.20 12.38 -8.85
CA LEU A 252 -19.51 12.88 -9.25
C LEU A 252 -20.52 11.71 -9.26
N ALA A 253 -21.55 11.96 -8.45
CA ALA A 253 -22.84 11.29 -8.21
C ALA A 253 -23.26 10.08 -9.05
#